data_AF-A0A0Q8CS78-F1
#
_entry.id   AF-A0A0Q8CS78-F1
#
_cell.length_a   1.000
_cell.length_b   1.000
_cell.length_c   1.000
_cell.angle_alpha   90.00
_cell.angle_beta   90.00
_cell.angle_gamma   90.00
#
_symmetry.space_group_name_H-M   'P 1'
#
loop_
_entity.id
_entity.type
_entity.pdbx_description
1 polymer ?
#
loop_
_entity_poly.entity_id
_entity_poly.type
_entity_poly.pdbx_seq_one_letter_code
_entity_poly.pdbx_strand_id
1 'polypeptide(L)'
;MTEAVRTITERVRARVRDDGVDLASDAALAERYTRDAVRDYVERSVAGAGPLIADEEQATRAVIASLTGFGPLQPYLDDPTIEEIWLNSL
;
A
#
# COMPACT_ATOMS: atom_id res chain seq x y z
N MET A 1 -10.21 6.91 -5.99
CA MET A 1 -8.99 6.97 -5.17
C MET A 1 -9.14 8.15 -4.21
N THR A 2 -9.16 7.91 -2.91
CA THR A 2 -9.30 8.96 -1.89
C THR A 2 -8.01 9.77 -1.75
N GLU A 3 -8.12 11.05 -1.39
CA GLU A 3 -6.97 11.97 -1.26
C GLU A 3 -5.96 11.48 -0.21
N ALA A 4 -6.43 10.82 0.85
CA ALA A 4 -5.62 10.15 1.86
C ALA A 4 -4.71 9.07 1.23
N VAL A 5 -5.28 8.18 0.40
CA VAL A 5 -4.55 7.11 -0.28
C VAL A 5 -3.46 7.69 -1.18
N ARG A 6 -3.77 8.74 -1.96
CA ARG A 6 -2.77 9.41 -2.81
C ARG A 6 -1.61 9.99 -1.99
N THR A 7 -1.92 10.67 -0.89
CA THR A 7 -0.91 11.27 0.00
C THR A 7 0.00 10.20 0.62
N ILE A 8 -0.58 9.09 1.07
CA ILE A 8 0.17 7.97 1.63
C ILE A 8 1.05 7.33 0.55
N THR A 9 0.51 7.05 -0.64
CA THR A 9 1.28 6.49 -1.77
C THR A 9 2.48 7.36 -2.14
N GLU A 10 2.30 8.68 -2.25
CA GLU A 10 3.40 9.62 -2.57
C GLU A 10 4.50 9.58 -1.49
N ARG A 11 4.10 9.48 -0.22
CA ARG A 11 5.04 9.42 0.90
C ARG A 11 5.83 8.12 0.95
N VAL A 12 5.17 6.99 0.67
CA VAL A 12 5.85 5.69 0.56
C VAL A 12 6.84 5.72 -0.61
N ARG A 13 6.44 6.23 -1.78
CA ARG A 13 7.36 6.36 -2.93
C ARG A 13 8.57 7.24 -2.64
N ALA A 14 8.40 8.33 -1.89
CA ALA A 14 9.50 9.20 -1.50
C ALA A 14 10.50 8.47 -0.60
N ARG A 15 10.02 7.71 0.39
CA ARG A 15 10.86 6.93 1.30
C ARG A 15 11.62 5.82 0.59
N VAL A 16 10.96 5.10 -0.29
CA VAL A 16 11.54 4.02 -1.10
C VAL A 16 12.67 4.54 -1.99
N ARG A 17 12.49 5.73 -2.57
CA ARG A 17 13.53 6.38 -3.38
C ARG A 17 14.76 6.77 -2.56
N ASP A 18 14.55 7.19 -1.31
CA ASP A 18 15.63 7.56 -0.38
C ASP A 18 16.39 6.31 0.10
N ASP A 19 15.65 5.25 0.42
CA ASP A 19 16.21 3.98 0.91
C ASP A 19 16.79 3.11 -0.22
N GLY A 20 16.58 3.45 -1.49
CA GLY A 20 17.09 2.72 -2.66
C GLY A 20 16.48 1.32 -2.84
N VAL A 21 15.30 1.10 -2.26
CA VAL A 21 14.61 -0.19 -2.21
C VAL A 21 13.69 -0.37 -3.41
N ASP A 22 13.54 -1.60 -3.91
CA ASP A 22 12.47 -1.93 -4.86
C ASP A 22 11.32 -2.68 -4.17
N LEU A 23 10.20 -1.99 -3.98
CA LEU A 23 8.99 -2.57 -3.38
C LEU A 23 8.23 -3.51 -4.31
N ALA A 24 8.47 -3.46 -5.62
CA ALA A 24 7.82 -4.38 -6.56
C ALA A 24 8.35 -5.81 -6.41
N SER A 25 9.61 -5.94 -6.00
CA SER A 25 10.30 -7.21 -5.81
C SER A 25 10.21 -7.75 -4.37
N ASP A 26 9.87 -6.92 -3.38
CA ASP A 26 9.77 -7.28 -1.96
C ASP A 26 8.41 -6.87 -1.37
N ALA A 27 7.43 -7.76 -1.50
CA ALA A 27 6.06 -7.55 -1.03
C ALA A 27 5.97 -7.35 0.50
N ALA A 28 6.78 -8.08 1.27
CA ALA A 28 6.80 -7.97 2.74
C ALA A 28 7.34 -6.61 3.22
N LEU A 29 8.30 -6.05 2.48
CA LEU A 29 8.81 -4.70 2.74
C LEU A 29 7.80 -3.62 2.31
N ALA A 30 7.11 -3.83 1.19
CA ALA A 30 6.06 -2.93 0.71
C ALA A 30 4.89 -2.82 1.69
N GLU A 31 4.46 -3.97 2.25
CA GLU A 31 3.42 -4.02 3.26
C GLU A 31 3.83 -3.26 4.52
N ARG A 32 5.06 -3.50 5.03
CA ARG A 32 5.57 -2.82 6.23
C ARG A 32 5.61 -1.30 6.04
N TYR A 33 6.18 -0.83 4.94
CA TYR A 33 6.29 0.61 4.67
C TYR A 33 4.93 1.27 4.50
N THR A 34 3.99 0.57 3.86
CA THR A 34 2.63 1.07 3.71
C THR A 34 1.92 1.16 5.05
N ARG A 35 1.98 0.10 5.86
CA ARG A 35 1.36 0.06 7.20
C ARG A 35 1.89 1.17 8.09
N ASP A 36 3.20 1.39 8.08
CA ASP A 36 3.82 2.49 8.81
C ASP A 36 3.30 3.84 8.32
N ALA A 37 3.26 4.08 7.01
CA ALA A 37 2.78 5.34 6.45
C ALA A 37 1.29 5.60 6.70
N VAL A 38 0.45 4.56 6.69
CA VAL A 38 -0.98 4.65 7.03
C VAL A 38 -1.15 5.05 8.50
N ARG A 39 -0.44 4.38 9.42
CA ARG A 39 -0.48 4.72 10.86
C ARG A 39 -0.04 6.16 11.11
N ASP A 40 1.06 6.57 10.51
CA ASP A 40 1.60 7.93 10.56
C ASP A 40 0.62 8.99 10.01
N TYR A 41 -0.22 8.59 9.03
CA TYR A 41 -1.26 9.45 8.48
C TYR A 41 -2.48 9.51 9.41
N VAL A 42 -2.90 8.37 9.96
CA VAL A 42 -4.02 8.28 10.91
C VAL A 42 -3.72 9.16 12.13
N GLU A 43 -2.54 9.02 12.74
CA GLU A 43 -2.11 9.83 13.89
C GLU A 43 -2.18 11.33 13.62
N ARG A 44 -1.79 11.77 12.41
CA ARG A 44 -1.88 13.17 11.98
C ARG A 44 -3.31 13.61 11.67
N SER A 45 -4.10 12.75 11.06
CA SER A 45 -5.50 13.04 10.74
C SER A 45 -6.36 13.17 12.00
N VAL A 46 -6.08 12.38 13.04
CA VAL A 46 -6.69 12.51 14.38
C VAL A 46 -6.32 13.85 15.03
N ALA A 47 -5.13 14.38 14.77
CA ALA A 47 -4.72 15.73 15.19
C ALA A 47 -5.33 16.86 14.33
N GLY A 48 -6.24 16.54 13.38
CA GLY A 48 -6.93 17.50 12.51
C GLY A 48 -6.23 17.80 11.19
N ALA A 49 -5.15 17.09 10.84
CA ALA A 49 -4.33 17.35 9.66
C ALA A 49 -4.69 16.47 8.44
N GLY A 50 -5.97 16.40 8.07
CA GLY A 50 -6.41 15.81 6.81
C GLY A 50 -7.66 14.92 6.88
N PRO A 51 -8.15 14.42 5.74
CA PRO A 51 -9.32 13.55 5.67
C PRO A 51 -9.08 12.22 6.42
N LEU A 52 -10.06 11.83 7.23
CA LEU A 52 -10.03 10.59 8.03
C LEU A 52 -10.06 9.34 7.14
N ILE A 53 -9.34 8.31 7.58
CA ILE A 53 -9.41 6.97 7.01
C ILE A 53 -10.47 6.18 7.79
N ALA A 54 -11.52 5.74 7.10
CA ALA A 54 -12.60 4.97 7.72
C ALA A 54 -12.21 3.49 7.93
N ASP A 55 -11.32 2.96 7.08
CA ASP A 55 -10.84 1.57 7.12
C ASP A 55 -9.36 1.55 6.74
N GLU A 56 -8.50 1.32 7.73
CA GLU A 56 -7.05 1.29 7.58
C GLU A 56 -6.56 0.12 6.71
N GLU A 57 -7.22 -1.04 6.80
CA GLU A 57 -6.88 -2.21 5.98
C GLU A 57 -7.19 -1.94 4.51
N GLN A 58 -8.36 -1.38 4.23
CA GLN A 58 -8.73 -1.01 2.87
C GLN A 58 -7.79 0.05 2.29
N ALA A 59 -7.41 1.06 3.08
CA ALA A 59 -6.45 2.08 2.66
C ALA A 59 -5.06 1.48 2.40
N THR A 60 -4.59 0.58 3.26
CA THR A 60 -3.33 -0.14 3.09
C THR A 60 -3.33 -0.92 1.77
N ARG A 61 -4.36 -1.73 1.52
CA ARG A 61 -4.48 -2.51 0.27
C ARG A 61 -4.50 -1.61 -0.96
N ALA A 62 -5.22 -0.48 -0.91
CA ALA A 62 -5.29 0.48 -2.01
C ALA A 62 -3.94 1.16 -2.30
N VAL A 63 -3.14 1.44 -1.27
CA VAL A 63 -1.80 1.99 -1.42
C VAL A 63 -0.84 0.94 -2.01
N ILE A 64 -0.82 -0.29 -1.49
CA ILE A 64 0.03 -1.37 -2.03
C ILE A 64 -0.30 -1.62 -3.50
N ALA A 65 -1.58 -1.75 -3.84
CA ALA A 65 -2.07 -1.88 -5.21
C ALA A 65 -1.54 -0.78 -6.16
N SER A 66 -1.40 0.45 -5.66
CA SER A 66 -0.87 1.60 -6.42
C SER A 66 0.67 1.63 -6.50
N LEU A 67 1.35 0.96 -5.58
CA LEU A 67 2.82 0.87 -5.53
C LEU A 67 3.35 -0.29 -6.38
N THR A 68 2.74 -1.47 -6.27
CA THR A 68 3.18 -2.71 -6.93
C THR A 68 2.58 -2.88 -8.33
N GLY A 69 1.48 -2.18 -8.63
CA GLY A 69 0.79 -2.26 -9.92
C GLY A 69 -0.09 -3.51 -10.09
N PHE A 70 -0.17 -4.41 -9.09
CA PHE A 70 -0.99 -5.62 -9.17
C PHE A 70 -2.43 -5.44 -8.69
N GLY A 71 -2.82 -4.24 -8.23
CA GLY A 71 -4.23 -3.91 -8.06
C GLY A 71 -5.01 -4.90 -7.15
N PRO A 72 -6.22 -5.34 -7.56
CA PRO A 72 -7.03 -6.29 -6.79
C PRO A 72 -6.45 -7.71 -6.71
N LEU A 73 -5.36 -8.02 -7.41
CA LEU A 73 -4.68 -9.32 -7.31
C LEU A 73 -3.78 -9.42 -6.09
N GLN A 74 -3.42 -8.28 -5.49
CA GLN A 74 -2.47 -8.23 -4.38
C GLN A 74 -2.83 -9.13 -3.17
N PRO A 75 -4.10 -9.23 -2.72
CA PRO A 75 -4.46 -10.12 -1.60
C PRO A 75 -4.19 -11.60 -1.87
N TYR A 76 -4.16 -12.00 -3.14
CA TYR A 76 -3.85 -13.37 -3.54
C TYR A 76 -2.34 -13.60 -3.70
N LEU A 77 -1.58 -12.54 -3.99
CA LEU A 77 -0.11 -12.58 -4.05
C LEU A 77 0.52 -12.56 -2.65
N ASP A 78 -0.15 -11.93 -1.69
CA ASP A 78 0.31 -11.82 -0.29
C ASP A 78 -0.05 -13.05 0.56
N ASP A 79 -0.85 -13.99 0.02
CA ASP A 79 -1.26 -15.21 0.72
C ASP A 79 -0.20 -16.32 0.53
N PRO A 80 0.54 -16.72 1.59
CA PRO A 80 1.58 -17.75 1.47
C PRO A 80 1.03 -19.15 1.21
N THR A 81 -0.29 -19.34 1.26
CA THR A 81 -0.94 -20.61 0.90
C THR A 81 -1.23 -20.72 -0.60
N ILE A 82 -1.10 -19.63 -1.35
CA ILE A 82 -1.29 -19.58 -2.80
C ILE A 82 0.07 -19.71 -3.48
N GLU A 83 0.29 -20.82 -4.19
CA GLU A 83 1.55 -21.09 -4.90
C GLU A 83 1.55 -20.56 -6.35
N GLU A 84 0.40 -20.54 -7.03
CA GLU A 84 0.27 -20.10 -8.43
C GLU A 84 -1.07 -19.41 -8.71
N ILE A 85 -1.05 -18.38 -9.55
CA ILE A 85 -2.24 -17.68 -10.08
C ILE A 85 -2.19 -17.72 -11.61
N TRP A 86 -3.21 -18.33 -12.23
CA TRP A 86 -3.33 -18.43 -13.69
C TRP A 86 -4.30 -17.37 -14.24
N LEU A 87 -3.81 -16.50 -15.13
CA LEU A 87 -4.62 -15.49 -15.81
C LEU A 87 -5.01 -15.96 -17.21
N ASN A 88 -6.31 -16.15 -17.44
CA ASN A 88 -6.83 -16.36 -18.78
C ASN A 88 -7.05 -14.98 -19.44
N SER A 89 -6.12 -14.54 -20.28
CA SER A 89 -6.33 -13.36 -21.14
C SER A 89 -7.08 -13.76 -22.41
N LEU A 90 -8.19 -13.07 -22.69
CA LEU A 90 -8.92 -13.13 -23.96
C LEU A 90 -8.32 -12.15 -24.97
#